data_AF-A0A453QG20-F1
#
_entry.id   AF-A0A453QG20-F1
#
_cell.length_a   1.000
_cell.length_b   1.000
_cell.length_c   1.000
_cell.angle_alpha   90.00
_cell.angle_beta   90.00
_cell.angle_gamma   90.00
#
_symmetry.space_group_name_H-M   'P 1'
#
loop_
_entity.id
_entity.type
_entity.pdbx_description
1 polymer ?
#
loop_
_entity_poly.entity_id
_entity_poly.type
_entity_poly.pdbx_seq_one_letter_code
_entity_poly.pdbx_strand_id
1 'polypeptide(L)'
;RDQKDMVVSMWHFANRARPDISLQEVFETVCDGTCFAGPVWDHILGYWRVSNAEPNRVLFLTYEQMRQDPVDKVRKLAQFLGRPFSDTEEEAGAVAEIVELCSLEHLKNLEANKKGSQGVFLKFPYDSYFRKGVVGDWVNHLTPEMAKCLDAIFEENFKGSGFTLP
;
A
#
# COMPACT_ATOMS: atom_id res chain seq x y z
N ARG A 1 -0.42 5.33 -0.88
CA ARG A 1 0.55 4.72 -1.81
C ARG A 1 0.41 5.45 -3.11
N ASP A 2 1.52 5.78 -3.76
CA ASP A 2 1.51 6.33 -5.12
C ASP A 2 0.72 5.41 -6.06
N GLN A 3 -0.18 6.02 -6.84
CA GLN A 3 -1.11 5.34 -7.74
C GLN A 3 -0.40 4.51 -8.81
N LYS A 4 0.77 4.96 -9.28
CA LYS A 4 1.55 4.30 -10.32
C LYS A 4 2.15 3.00 -9.78
N ASP A 5 2.73 3.05 -8.57
CA ASP A 5 3.22 1.85 -7.89
C ASP A 5 2.09 0.88 -7.51
N MET A 6 0.93 1.43 -7.15
CA MET A 6 -0.27 0.63 -6.85
C MET A 6 -0.73 -0.14 -8.10
N VAL A 7 -0.83 0.49 -9.27
CA VAL A 7 -1.23 -0.16 -10.54
C VAL A 7 -0.29 -1.33 -10.86
N VAL A 8 1.02 -1.10 -10.77
CA VAL A 8 2.03 -2.15 -11.02
C VAL A 8 1.93 -3.28 -10.01
N SER A 9 1.70 -2.96 -8.73
CA SER A 9 1.50 -3.94 -7.67
C SER A 9 0.25 -4.78 -7.93
N MET A 10 -0.86 -4.15 -8.33
CA MET A 10 -2.13 -4.80 -8.63
C MET A 10 -2.01 -5.73 -9.84
N TRP A 11 -1.35 -5.27 -10.91
CA TRP A 11 -1.10 -6.06 -12.11
C TRP A 11 -0.31 -7.33 -11.80
N HIS A 12 0.80 -7.23 -11.08
CA HIS A 12 1.57 -8.40 -10.68
C HIS A 12 0.76 -9.33 -9.79
N PHE A 13 0.05 -8.80 -8.80
CA PHE A 13 -0.73 -9.60 -7.86
C PHE A 13 -1.87 -10.36 -8.55
N ALA A 14 -2.61 -9.70 -9.43
CA ALA A 14 -3.65 -10.32 -10.25
C ALA A 14 -3.09 -11.46 -11.10
N ASN A 15 -1.92 -11.25 -11.73
CA ASN A 15 -1.24 -12.27 -12.54
C ASN A 15 -0.79 -13.51 -11.75
N ARG A 16 -0.62 -13.39 -10.42
CA ARG A 16 -0.31 -14.56 -9.58
C ARG A 16 -1.49 -15.51 -9.42
N ALA A 17 -2.71 -15.04 -9.66
CA ALA A 17 -3.93 -15.81 -9.48
C ALA A 17 -4.68 -16.08 -10.79
N ARG A 18 -4.57 -15.18 -11.76
CA ARG A 18 -5.03 -15.35 -13.13
C ARG A 18 -3.92 -14.89 -14.08
N PRO A 19 -3.11 -15.81 -14.62
CA PRO A 19 -2.05 -15.49 -15.57
C PRO A 19 -2.58 -14.76 -16.82
N ASP A 20 -1.66 -14.11 -17.53
CA ASP A 20 -1.87 -13.48 -18.83
C ASP A 20 -2.77 -12.23 -18.81
N ILE A 21 -2.94 -11.59 -17.65
CA ILE A 21 -3.54 -10.26 -17.57
C ILE A 21 -2.48 -9.24 -18.01
N SER A 22 -2.79 -8.44 -19.02
CA SER A 22 -1.87 -7.40 -19.48
C SER A 22 -1.85 -6.21 -18.51
N LEU A 23 -0.72 -5.51 -18.49
CA LEU A 23 -0.59 -4.27 -17.71
C LEU A 23 -1.57 -3.20 -18.23
N GLN A 24 -1.81 -3.18 -19.54
CA GLN A 24 -2.73 -2.25 -20.19
C GLN A 24 -4.16 -2.42 -19.68
N GLU A 25 -4.67 -3.66 -19.62
CA GLU A 25 -6.02 -3.92 -19.10
C GLU A 25 -6.18 -3.44 -17.65
N VAL A 26 -5.20 -3.71 -16.78
CA VAL A 26 -5.27 -3.25 -15.38
C VAL A 26 -5.22 -1.72 -15.30
N PHE A 27 -4.32 -1.11 -16.07
CA PHE A 27 -4.19 0.34 -16.16
C PHE A 27 -5.52 1.00 -16.58
N GLU A 28 -6.16 0.51 -17.64
CA GLU A 28 -7.44 1.02 -18.14
C GLU A 28 -8.53 0.92 -17.07
N THR A 29 -8.66 -0.23 -16.39
CA THR A 29 -9.66 -0.36 -15.31
C THR A 29 -9.43 0.59 -14.15
N VAL A 30 -8.17 0.92 -13.83
CA VAL A 30 -7.85 1.89 -12.78
C VAL A 30 -8.19 3.31 -13.24
N CYS A 31 -7.84 3.67 -14.47
CA CYS A 31 -8.19 4.97 -15.06
C CYS A 31 -9.71 5.20 -15.12
N ASP A 32 -10.46 4.16 -15.50
CA ASP A 32 -11.92 4.21 -15.58
C ASP A 32 -12.60 4.09 -14.20
N GLY A 33 -11.84 3.85 -13.14
CA GLY A 33 -12.36 3.64 -11.78
C GLY A 33 -13.12 2.33 -11.58
N THR A 34 -13.05 1.41 -12.54
CA THR A 34 -13.76 0.11 -12.55
C THR A 34 -12.93 -1.05 -11.97
N CYS A 35 -11.71 -0.79 -11.53
CA CYS A 35 -10.88 -1.79 -10.85
C CYS A 35 -11.54 -2.29 -9.55
N PHE A 36 -11.07 -3.42 -9.04
CA PHE A 36 -11.56 -3.96 -7.77
C PHE A 36 -11.46 -2.92 -6.63
N ALA A 37 -12.55 -2.70 -5.91
CA ALA A 37 -12.70 -1.68 -4.87
C ALA A 37 -12.46 -0.23 -5.33
N GLY A 38 -12.58 0.04 -6.64
CA GLY A 38 -12.53 1.38 -7.21
C GLY A 38 -13.86 2.16 -7.12
N PRO A 39 -13.86 3.46 -7.49
CA PRO A 39 -12.69 4.21 -7.96
C PRO A 39 -11.66 4.50 -6.86
N VAL A 40 -10.38 4.44 -7.21
CA VAL A 40 -9.28 4.50 -6.24
C VAL A 40 -9.23 5.85 -5.53
N TRP A 41 -9.49 6.94 -6.25
CA TRP A 41 -9.49 8.29 -5.67
C TRP A 41 -10.59 8.47 -4.63
N ASP A 42 -11.81 7.96 -4.89
CA ASP A 42 -12.92 8.04 -3.94
C ASP A 42 -12.62 7.22 -2.68
N HIS A 43 -12.02 6.04 -2.84
CA HIS A 43 -11.58 5.23 -1.72
C HIS A 43 -10.57 5.99 -0.85
N ILE A 44 -9.54 6.60 -1.45
CA ILE A 44 -8.52 7.36 -0.72
C ILE A 44 -9.14 8.59 -0.03
N LEU A 45 -9.88 9.40 -0.78
CA LEU A 45 -10.46 10.64 -0.27
C LEU A 45 -11.53 10.39 0.80
N GLY A 46 -12.28 9.30 0.69
CA GLY A 46 -13.24 8.89 1.72
C GLY A 46 -12.56 8.71 3.08
N TYR A 47 -11.51 7.89 3.14
CA TYR A 47 -10.76 7.68 4.38
C TYR A 47 -9.97 8.90 4.83
N TRP A 48 -9.44 9.71 3.90
CA TRP A 48 -8.76 10.96 4.22
C TRP A 48 -9.70 11.96 4.91
N ARG A 49 -10.93 12.14 4.40
CA ARG A 49 -11.92 13.04 5.00
C ARG A 49 -12.28 12.59 6.42
N VAL A 50 -12.52 11.29 6.60
CA VAL A 50 -12.84 10.73 7.92
C VAL A 50 -11.65 10.84 8.87
N SER A 51 -10.42 10.63 8.42
CA SER A 51 -9.24 10.79 9.29
C SER A 51 -9.04 12.22 9.78
N ASN A 52 -9.44 13.22 8.99
CA ASN A 52 -9.40 14.61 9.43
C ASN A 52 -10.55 14.94 10.40
N ALA A 53 -11.75 14.41 10.15
CA ALA A 53 -12.91 14.61 11.03
C ALA A 53 -12.78 13.86 12.36
N GLU A 54 -12.17 12.68 12.35
CA GLU A 54 -12.09 11.76 13.49
C GLU A 54 -10.66 11.21 13.68
N PRO A 55 -9.66 12.07 13.98
CA PRO A 55 -8.25 11.66 14.04
C PRO A 55 -7.94 10.64 15.16
N ASN A 56 -8.81 10.53 16.16
CA ASN A 56 -8.69 9.53 17.23
C ASN A 56 -9.32 8.17 16.86
N ARG A 57 -10.07 8.09 15.74
CA ARG A 57 -10.74 6.87 15.27
C ARG A 57 -10.15 6.34 13.96
N VAL A 58 -9.52 7.19 13.16
CA VAL A 58 -8.90 6.79 11.89
C VAL A 58 -7.49 7.37 11.78
N LEU A 59 -6.49 6.48 11.82
CA LEU A 59 -5.10 6.82 11.51
C LEU A 59 -4.85 6.66 10.01
N PHE A 60 -4.61 7.76 9.32
CA PHE A 60 -4.25 7.75 7.90
C PHE A 60 -2.73 7.71 7.73
N LEU A 61 -2.24 6.73 6.97
CA LEU A 61 -0.82 6.55 6.64
C LEU A 61 -0.66 6.32 5.14
N THR A 62 0.46 6.80 4.60
CA THR A 62 0.88 6.45 3.24
C THR A 62 1.98 5.39 3.29
N TYR A 63 2.10 4.62 2.20
CA TYR A 63 3.09 3.55 2.12
C TYR A 63 4.51 4.12 2.09
N GLU A 64 4.67 5.26 1.42
CA GLU A 64 5.91 6.00 1.25
C GLU A 64 6.42 6.49 2.61
N GLN A 65 5.55 7.06 3.44
CA GLN A 65 5.88 7.46 4.81
C GLN A 65 6.25 6.27 5.71
N MET A 66 5.55 5.13 5.57
CA MET A 66 5.89 3.91 6.32
C MET A 66 7.24 3.32 5.89
N ARG A 67 7.62 3.48 4.63
CA ARG A 67 8.92 3.03 4.13
C ARG A 67 10.06 3.97 4.48
N GLN A 68 9.79 5.28 4.55
CA GLN A 68 10.78 6.30 4.86
C GLN A 68 11.24 6.23 6.33
N ASP A 69 10.29 6.11 7.27
CA ASP A 69 10.60 6.00 8.70
C ASP A 69 9.65 5.00 9.38
N PRO A 70 9.90 3.68 9.25
CA PRO A 70 9.03 2.67 9.82
C PRO A 70 9.00 2.71 11.35
N VAL A 71 10.08 3.12 12.01
CA VAL A 71 10.17 3.17 13.47
C VAL A 71 9.22 4.24 14.00
N ASP A 72 9.23 5.45 13.44
CA ASP A 72 8.26 6.49 13.78
C ASP A 72 6.81 6.05 13.53
N LYS A 73 6.54 5.37 12.40
CA LYS A 73 5.16 4.92 12.11
C LYS A 73 4.68 3.83 13.06
N VAL A 74 5.55 2.93 13.50
CA VAL A 74 5.20 1.94 14.53
C VAL A 74 4.91 2.62 15.86
N ARG A 75 5.70 3.62 16.29
CA ARG A 75 5.40 4.41 17.49
C ARG A 75 4.06 5.13 17.38
N LYS A 76 3.82 5.81 16.25
CA LYS A 76 2.57 6.52 15.99
C LYS A 76 1.37 5.58 16.01
N LEU A 77 1.50 4.38 15.44
CA LEU A 77 0.45 3.36 15.47
C LEU A 77 0.18 2.87 16.90
N ALA A 78 1.23 2.60 17.67
CA ALA A 78 1.12 2.16 19.06
C ALA A 78 0.41 3.21 19.94
N GLN A 79 0.78 4.49 19.79
CA GLN A 79 0.10 5.62 20.43
C GLN A 79 -1.38 5.71 20.03
N PHE A 80 -1.67 5.59 18.73
CA PHE A 80 -3.04 5.62 18.21
C PHE A 80 -3.91 4.48 18.75
N LEU A 81 -3.33 3.29 18.96
CA LEU A 81 -4.01 2.14 19.57
C LEU A 81 -4.16 2.25 21.09
N GLY A 82 -3.73 3.35 21.71
CA GLY A 82 -3.74 3.55 23.16
C GLY A 82 -2.74 2.66 23.89
N ARG A 83 -1.69 2.22 23.21
CA ARG A 83 -0.61 1.36 23.74
C ARG A 83 0.76 1.94 23.40
N PRO A 84 1.08 3.17 23.84
CA PRO A 84 2.41 3.73 23.62
C PRO A 84 3.47 2.83 24.26
N PHE A 85 4.64 2.74 23.62
CA PHE A 85 5.80 2.07 24.21
C PHE A 85 6.25 2.83 25.45
N SER A 86 6.62 2.08 26.49
CA SER A 86 7.29 2.60 27.67
C SER A 86 8.77 2.89 27.39
N ASP A 87 9.39 3.75 28.22
CA ASP A 87 10.83 4.04 28.11
C ASP A 87 11.66 2.76 28.17
N THR A 88 11.28 1.80 29.02
CA THR A 88 11.96 0.50 29.12
C THR A 88 11.85 -0.33 27.83
N GLU A 89 10.70 -0.32 27.16
CA GLU A 89 10.54 -1.01 25.86
C GLU A 89 11.33 -0.34 24.74
N GLU A 90 11.38 1.00 24.74
CA GLU A 90 12.18 1.79 23.80
C GLU A 90 13.68 1.53 24.01
N GLU A 91 14.16 1.56 25.27
CA GLU A 91 15.55 1.25 25.63
C GLU A 91 15.93 -0.20 25.30
N ALA A 92 14.97 -1.14 25.43
CA ALA A 92 15.16 -2.53 25.03
C ALA A 92 15.14 -2.75 23.51
N GLY A 93 14.83 -1.72 22.71
CA GLY A 93 14.80 -1.80 21.25
C GLY A 93 13.55 -2.46 20.67
N ALA A 94 12.46 -2.58 21.44
CA ALA A 94 11.24 -3.29 21.03
C ALA A 94 10.65 -2.77 19.71
N VAL A 95 10.68 -1.46 19.49
CA VAL A 95 10.17 -0.85 18.25
C VAL A 95 10.97 -1.31 17.03
N ALA A 96 12.30 -1.35 17.14
CA ALA A 96 13.18 -1.79 16.07
C ALA A 96 12.99 -3.29 15.78
N GLU A 97 12.82 -4.10 16.83
CA GLU A 97 12.51 -5.53 16.69
C GLU A 97 11.18 -5.76 15.97
N ILE A 98 10.13 -5.02 16.31
CA ILE A 98 8.84 -5.09 15.61
C ILE A 98 8.99 -4.71 14.14
N VAL A 99 9.72 -3.64 13.84
CA VAL A 99 9.99 -3.22 12.45
C VAL A 99 10.70 -4.32 11.68
N GLU A 100 11.68 -4.99 12.28
CA GLU A 100 12.41 -6.09 11.65
C GLU A 100 11.53 -7.33 11.44
N LEU A 101 10.77 -7.75 12.46
CA LEU A 101 9.83 -8.88 12.38
C LEU A 101 8.74 -8.66 11.32
N CYS A 102 8.27 -7.42 11.18
CA CYS A 102 7.26 -7.06 10.18
C CYS A 102 7.87 -6.62 8.84
N SER A 103 9.20 -6.68 8.69
CA SER A 103 9.86 -6.25 7.47
C SER A 103 9.47 -7.16 6.29
N LEU A 104 9.46 -6.59 5.08
CA LEU A 104 9.19 -7.37 3.88
C LEU A 104 10.17 -8.54 3.74
N GLU A 105 11.45 -8.30 4.02
CA GLU A 105 12.49 -9.32 3.92
C GLU A 105 12.25 -10.47 4.89
N HIS A 106 11.95 -10.17 6.16
CA HIS A 106 11.63 -11.18 7.15
C HIS A 106 10.38 -11.97 6.74
N LEU A 107 9.26 -11.28 6.51
CA LEU A 107 7.98 -11.93 6.21
C LEU A 107 8.02 -12.75 4.91
N LYS A 108 8.70 -12.28 3.86
CA LYS A 108 8.88 -13.02 2.60
C LYS A 108 9.63 -14.33 2.79
N ASN A 109 10.55 -14.38 3.76
CA ASN A 109 11.42 -15.52 4.00
C ASN A 109 10.85 -16.53 5.01
N LEU A 110 9.72 -16.24 5.67
CA LEU A 110 9.02 -17.19 6.52
C LEU A 110 8.44 -18.35 5.71
N GLU A 111 8.68 -19.59 6.15
CA GLU A 111 8.18 -20.80 5.46
C GLU A 111 6.65 -20.81 5.31
N ALA A 112 5.93 -20.26 6.30
CA ALA A 112 4.47 -20.11 6.26
C ALA A 112 3.99 -19.27 5.06
N ASN A 113 4.81 -18.35 4.55
CA ASN A 113 4.49 -17.47 3.43
C ASN A 113 5.02 -17.98 2.08
N LYS A 114 5.82 -19.05 2.06
CA LYS A 114 6.41 -19.60 0.82
C LYS A 114 5.54 -20.63 0.12
N LYS A 115 4.72 -21.38 0.86
CA LYS A 115 3.99 -22.54 0.32
C LYS A 115 2.51 -22.49 0.70
N GLY A 116 1.65 -22.71 -0.28
CA GLY A 116 0.20 -22.71 -0.11
C GLY A 116 -0.46 -21.56 -0.84
N SER A 117 -1.78 -21.47 -0.70
CA SER A 117 -2.59 -20.43 -1.32
C SER A 117 -3.84 -20.15 -0.50
N GLN A 118 -4.35 -18.92 -0.60
CA GLN A 118 -5.63 -18.50 -0.01
C GLN A 118 -6.58 -17.93 -1.04
N GLY A 119 -7.86 -17.85 -0.67
CA GLY A 119 -8.93 -17.31 -1.50
C GLY A 119 -10.04 -18.34 -1.72
N VAL A 120 -11.27 -17.86 -1.86
CA VAL A 120 -12.46 -18.71 -2.04
C VAL A 120 -12.67 -19.00 -3.53
N PHE A 121 -12.82 -17.96 -4.34
CA PHE A 121 -13.07 -18.06 -5.78
C PHE A 121 -11.81 -18.09 -6.62
N LEU A 122 -10.83 -17.25 -6.29
CA LEU A 122 -9.54 -17.19 -6.95
C LEU A 122 -8.44 -17.51 -5.92
N LYS A 123 -7.52 -18.42 -6.27
CA LYS A 123 -6.44 -18.83 -5.38
C LYS A 123 -5.22 -17.96 -5.60
N PHE A 124 -4.77 -17.29 -4.55
CA PHE A 124 -3.55 -16.49 -4.51
C PHE A 124 -2.49 -17.28 -3.74
N PRO A 125 -1.37 -17.66 -4.37
CA PRO A 125 -0.20 -18.22 -3.69
C PRO A 125 0.26 -17.31 -2.54
N TYR A 126 0.70 -17.83 -1.39
CA TYR A 126 1.12 -16.96 -0.28
C TYR A 126 2.33 -16.08 -0.63
N ASP A 127 3.22 -16.55 -1.49
CA ASP A 127 4.38 -15.77 -1.93
C ASP A 127 3.98 -14.57 -2.83
N SER A 128 2.76 -14.55 -3.36
CA SER A 128 2.25 -13.46 -4.20
C SER A 128 2.12 -12.12 -3.47
N TYR A 129 2.00 -12.15 -2.14
CA TYR A 129 1.89 -10.95 -1.30
C TYR A 129 3.24 -10.24 -1.14
N PHE A 130 4.37 -10.90 -1.45
CA PHE A 130 5.72 -10.41 -1.19
C PHE A 130 6.56 -10.27 -2.46
N ARG A 131 6.35 -9.18 -3.21
CA ARG A 131 7.06 -8.92 -4.47
C ARG A 131 8.42 -8.22 -4.28
N LYS A 132 8.44 -6.89 -4.39
CA LYS A 132 9.63 -6.03 -4.22
C LYS A 132 9.56 -5.12 -2.99
N GLY A 133 8.37 -4.62 -2.65
CA GLY A 133 8.14 -3.71 -1.52
C GLY A 133 8.94 -2.40 -1.58
N VAL A 134 9.27 -1.92 -2.77
CA VAL A 134 9.96 -0.65 -2.99
C VAL A 134 8.99 0.44 -3.49
N VAL A 135 9.38 1.70 -3.28
CA VAL A 135 8.72 2.89 -3.83
C VAL A 135 9.40 3.25 -5.16
N GLY A 136 8.62 3.67 -6.15
CA GLY A 136 9.09 4.10 -7.46
C GLY A 136 9.36 2.97 -8.44
N ASP A 137 8.89 1.74 -8.18
CA ASP A 137 9.10 0.62 -9.12
C ASP A 137 8.34 0.83 -10.43
N TRP A 138 7.31 1.66 -10.43
CA TRP A 138 6.50 1.97 -11.59
C TRP A 138 7.30 2.42 -12.83
N VAL A 139 8.46 3.07 -12.63
CA VAL A 139 9.34 3.53 -13.73
C VAL A 139 9.85 2.38 -14.60
N ASN A 140 9.88 1.16 -14.06
CA ASN A 140 10.33 -0.04 -14.77
C ASN A 140 9.21 -0.71 -15.59
N HIS A 141 7.97 -0.21 -15.48
CA HIS A 141 6.78 -0.91 -15.98
C HIS A 141 5.84 -0.02 -16.79
N LEU A 142 5.59 1.21 -16.33
CA LEU A 142 4.69 2.14 -17.00
C LEU A 142 5.45 2.98 -18.03
N THR A 143 4.80 3.31 -19.15
CA THR A 143 5.34 4.35 -20.05
C THR A 143 5.16 5.75 -19.42
N PRO A 144 5.94 6.75 -19.85
CA PRO A 144 5.75 8.13 -19.42
C PRO A 144 4.32 8.66 -19.65
N GLU A 145 3.66 8.22 -20.73
CA GLU A 145 2.29 8.59 -21.07
C GLU A 145 1.29 7.99 -20.08
N MET A 146 1.45 6.71 -19.72
CA MET A 146 0.62 6.07 -18.70
C MET A 146 0.78 6.74 -17.33
N ALA A 147 2.03 7.03 -16.93
CA ALA A 147 2.31 7.73 -15.68
C ALA A 147 1.63 9.11 -15.63
N LYS A 148 1.79 9.92 -16.69
CA LYS A 148 1.15 11.24 -16.80
C LYS A 148 -0.38 11.15 -16.79
N CYS A 149 -0.96 10.14 -17.43
CA CYS A 149 -2.40 9.92 -17.44
C CYS A 149 -2.92 9.69 -16.01
N LEU A 150 -2.28 8.80 -15.25
CA LEU A 150 -2.64 8.54 -13.85
C LEU A 150 -2.46 9.78 -12.97
N ASP A 151 -1.36 10.51 -13.14
CA ASP A 151 -1.12 11.75 -12.39
C ASP A 151 -2.24 12.77 -12.67
N ALA A 152 -2.60 13.00 -13.93
CA ALA A 152 -3.68 13.91 -14.30
C ALA A 152 -5.04 13.51 -13.71
N ILE A 153 -5.41 12.22 -13.78
CA ILE A 153 -6.67 11.72 -13.21
C ILE A 153 -6.70 11.96 -11.70
N PHE A 154 -5.63 11.62 -10.98
CA PHE A 154 -5.59 11.76 -9.53
C PHE A 154 -5.54 13.23 -9.10
N GLU A 155 -4.77 14.08 -9.78
CA GLU A 155 -4.72 15.52 -9.53
C GLU A 155 -6.10 16.18 -9.72
N GLU A 156 -6.82 15.83 -10.80
CA GLU A 156 -8.16 16.35 -11.06
C GLU A 156 -9.14 15.94 -9.96
N ASN A 157 -9.15 14.67 -9.57
CA ASN A 157 -10.05 14.16 -8.55
C ASN A 157 -9.68 14.63 -7.13
N PHE A 158 -8.40 14.90 -6.86
CA PHE A 158 -7.95 15.40 -5.55
C PHE A 158 -8.09 16.92 -5.41
N LYS A 159 -8.41 17.63 -6.50
CA LYS A 159 -8.54 19.08 -6.49
C LYS A 159 -9.55 19.54 -5.43
N GLY A 160 -9.11 20.47 -4.58
CA GLY A 160 -9.94 21.02 -3.49
C GLY A 160 -10.12 20.10 -2.28
N SER A 161 -9.55 18.88 -2.29
CA SER A 161 -9.62 17.97 -1.13
C SER A 161 -8.64 18.33 -0.01
N GLY A 162 -7.62 19.13 -0.31
CA GLY A 162 -6.50 19.41 0.59
C GLY A 162 -5.53 18.23 0.78
N PHE A 163 -5.76 17.10 0.09
CA PHE A 163 -4.86 15.95 0.11
C PHE A 163 -3.82 16.04 -1.01
N THR A 164 -2.57 15.75 -0.67
CA THR A 164 -1.47 15.56 -1.61
C THR A 164 -0.70 14.31 -1.21
N LEU A 165 -0.36 13.47 -2.18
CA LEU A 165 0.56 12.37 -1.92
C LEU A 165 1.97 12.93 -1.65
N PRO A 166 2.69 12.39 -0.66
CA PRO A 166 4.05 12.79 -0.33
C PRO A 166 5.08 12.34 -1.38
#